data_AF-A0A1V5WUZ2-F1
#
_entry.id   AF-A0A1V5WUZ2-F1
#
_cell.length_a   1.000
_cell.length_b   1.000
_cell.length_c   1.000
_cell.angle_alpha   90.00
_cell.angle_beta   90.00
_cell.angle_gamma   90.00
#
_symmetry.space_group_name_H-M   'P 1'
#
loop_
_entity.id
_entity.type
_entity.pdbx_description
1 polymer ?
#
loop_
_entity_poly.entity_id
_entity_poly.type
_entity_poly.pdbx_seq_one_letter_code
_entity_poly.pdbx_strand_id
1 'polypeptide(L)'
;MKKIFILLPFLFISILSALVITSPQGDSITYSFEELAKIPRETFTTTRVKAGEVQEDVWTGFRFNQWFNDNTQIPYKIIRFESADNYMVSFSKAEFDSLDCWLVFTQNGEPLPENGIRLIFPQLRDMKWIRGLNRVVLEDFSPLKLPARFEFLDKRLKKETLIENPPPFTDTKGYYFADLLPLSARADTHSVILYSSDGIKCSLEYPRHLDGAIIELTDYGFNLKSPRIPDGMWLKDVIYLQIDDWALIKSENLDALITLNRIMDWKLSPDVQFIVNINGKEEKIPLSDVLAHPEKLANISSFELIP
;
A
#
# COMPACT_ATOMS: atom_id res chain seq x y z
N MET A 1 -61.51 -10.99 3.06
CA MET A 1 -60.36 -10.55 2.23
C MET A 1 -59.11 -11.22 2.78
N LYS A 2 -58.59 -12.24 2.10
CA LYS A 2 -57.39 -12.98 2.52
C LYS A 2 -56.16 -12.15 2.15
N LYS A 3 -55.39 -11.69 3.14
CA LYS A 3 -54.10 -11.02 2.93
C LYS A 3 -53.07 -12.10 2.58
N ILE A 4 -52.65 -12.15 1.32
CA ILE A 4 -51.53 -12.97 0.87
C ILE A 4 -50.27 -12.21 1.26
N PHE A 5 -49.53 -12.73 2.24
CA PHE A 5 -48.16 -12.30 2.50
C PHE A 5 -47.28 -12.85 1.37
N ILE A 6 -46.83 -11.97 0.48
CA ILE A 6 -45.78 -12.28 -0.49
C ILE A 6 -44.46 -12.29 0.29
N LEU A 7 -43.94 -13.48 0.57
CA LEU A 7 -42.57 -13.67 1.05
C LEU A 7 -41.64 -13.34 -0.12
N LEU A 8 -40.98 -12.19 -0.06
CA LEU A 8 -39.91 -11.84 -0.98
C LEU A 8 -38.70 -12.71 -0.60
N PRO A 9 -38.16 -13.58 -1.49
CA PRO A 9 -36.91 -14.24 -1.20
C PRO A 9 -35.82 -13.17 -1.25
N PHE A 10 -35.20 -12.89 -0.10
CA PHE A 10 -33.91 -12.22 -0.05
C PHE A 10 -32.92 -13.14 -0.78
N LEU A 11 -32.67 -12.85 -2.05
CA LEU A 11 -31.50 -13.33 -2.77
C LEU A 11 -30.29 -12.78 -2.03
N PHE A 12 -29.73 -13.58 -1.11
CA PHE A 12 -28.36 -13.44 -0.69
C PHE A 12 -27.52 -13.63 -1.94
N ILE A 13 -27.14 -12.52 -2.58
CA ILE A 13 -26.08 -12.51 -3.58
C ILE A 13 -24.82 -12.86 -2.79
N SER A 14 -24.49 -14.15 -2.75
CA SER A 14 -23.17 -14.60 -2.34
C SER A 14 -22.20 -13.87 -3.25
N ILE A 15 -21.47 -12.89 -2.71
CA ILE A 15 -20.40 -12.23 -3.45
C ILE A 15 -19.40 -13.35 -3.75
N LEU A 16 -19.41 -13.87 -4.98
CA LEU A 16 -18.40 -14.84 -5.38
C LEU A 16 -17.04 -14.18 -5.16
N SER A 17 -16.21 -14.80 -4.33
CA SER A 17 -14.84 -14.35 -4.14
C SER A 17 -14.14 -14.36 -5.50
N ALA A 18 -13.70 -13.20 -5.96
CA ALA A 18 -12.96 -13.08 -7.21
C ALA A 18 -11.55 -12.61 -6.87
N LEU A 19 -10.57 -13.18 -7.58
CA LEU A 19 -9.19 -12.72 -7.55
C LEU A 19 -9.00 -11.66 -8.63
N VAL A 20 -8.64 -10.45 -8.24
CA VAL A 20 -8.32 -9.38 -9.18
C VAL A 20 -6.80 -9.26 -9.31
N ILE A 21 -6.26 -9.36 -10.51
CA ILE A 21 -4.85 -9.09 -10.80
C ILE A 21 -4.76 -7.73 -11.49
N THR A 22 -4.11 -6.76 -10.85
CA THR A 22 -3.88 -5.42 -11.39
C THR A 22 -2.45 -5.30 -11.92
N SER A 23 -2.32 -4.93 -13.19
CA SER A 23 -1.04 -4.67 -13.87
C SER A 23 -0.38 -3.37 -13.37
N PRO A 24 0.91 -3.15 -13.67
CA PRO A 24 1.57 -1.88 -13.36
C PRO A 24 0.92 -0.65 -14.02
N GLN A 25 0.21 -0.86 -15.14
CA GLN A 25 -0.49 0.19 -15.89
C GLN A 25 -1.88 0.50 -15.30
N GLY A 26 -2.34 -0.26 -14.30
CA GLY A 26 -3.65 -0.12 -13.67
C GLY A 26 -4.74 -1.01 -14.30
N ASP A 27 -4.48 -1.62 -15.46
CA ASP A 27 -5.40 -2.58 -16.07
C ASP A 27 -5.61 -3.78 -15.16
N SER A 28 -6.85 -4.26 -15.03
CA SER A 28 -7.20 -5.34 -14.12
C SER A 28 -7.84 -6.52 -14.85
N ILE A 29 -7.43 -7.73 -14.47
CA ILE A 29 -7.99 -9.01 -14.91
C ILE A 29 -8.66 -9.66 -13.70
N THR A 30 -9.90 -10.10 -13.86
CA THR A 30 -10.67 -10.72 -12.78
C THR A 30 -10.85 -12.21 -13.05
N TYR A 31 -10.52 -13.04 -12.07
CA TYR A 31 -10.77 -14.48 -12.06
C TYR A 31 -11.82 -14.81 -11.00
N SER A 32 -12.89 -15.47 -11.39
CA SER A 32 -13.90 -15.96 -10.44
C SER A 32 -13.38 -17.15 -9.63
N PHE A 33 -13.95 -17.35 -8.43
CA PHE A 33 -13.70 -18.56 -7.65
C PHE A 33 -13.90 -19.85 -8.46
N GLU A 34 -14.97 -19.91 -9.26
CA GLU A 34 -15.31 -21.10 -10.06
C GLU A 34 -14.27 -21.42 -11.13
N GLU A 35 -13.68 -20.40 -11.77
CA GLU A 35 -12.59 -20.58 -12.73
C GLU A 35 -11.35 -21.11 -12.03
N LEU A 36 -10.95 -20.51 -10.91
CA LEU A 36 -9.79 -20.95 -10.14
C LEU A 36 -10.00 -22.35 -9.55
N ALA A 37 -11.23 -22.68 -9.15
CA ALA A 37 -11.60 -23.96 -8.58
C ALA A 37 -11.52 -25.13 -9.59
N LYS A 38 -11.57 -24.86 -10.90
CA LYS A 38 -11.46 -25.88 -11.96
C LYS A 38 -10.00 -26.31 -12.22
N ILE A 39 -9.03 -25.55 -11.75
CA ILE A 39 -7.61 -25.87 -11.91
C ILE A 39 -7.31 -27.17 -11.12
N PRO A 40 -6.58 -28.14 -11.70
CA PRO A 40 -6.18 -29.37 -11.01
C PRO A 40 -5.50 -29.05 -9.66
N ARG A 41 -5.91 -29.76 -8.61
CA ARG A 41 -5.47 -29.51 -7.24
C ARG A 41 -4.57 -30.63 -6.75
N GLU A 42 -3.59 -30.23 -5.97
CA GLU A 42 -2.69 -31.12 -5.24
C GLU A 42 -2.87 -30.88 -3.73
N THR A 43 -2.42 -31.86 -2.96
CA THR A 43 -2.40 -31.80 -1.50
C THR A 43 -0.98 -31.60 -0.99
N PHE A 44 -0.81 -30.74 0.01
CA PHE A 44 0.46 -30.58 0.71
C PHE A 44 0.23 -30.31 2.19
N THR A 45 1.26 -30.56 3.00
CA THR A 45 1.20 -30.39 4.44
C THR A 45 2.06 -29.23 4.90
N THR A 46 1.60 -28.52 5.94
CA THR A 46 2.44 -27.57 6.68
C THR A 46 2.40 -27.88 8.17
N THR A 47 3.48 -27.55 8.85
CA THR A 47 3.60 -27.74 10.30
C THR A 47 3.77 -26.38 10.99
N ARG A 48 3.05 -26.16 12.09
CA ARG A 48 3.12 -24.94 12.91
C ARG A 48 3.27 -25.32 14.37
N VAL A 49 4.03 -24.54 15.13
CA VAL A 49 4.06 -24.68 16.59
C VAL A 49 3.15 -23.61 17.19
N LYS A 50 2.08 -24.03 17.86
CA LYS A 50 1.15 -23.11 18.53
C LYS A 50 0.97 -23.55 19.97
N ALA A 51 1.24 -22.64 20.91
CA ALA A 51 1.17 -22.91 22.35
C ALA A 51 1.99 -24.15 22.82
N GLY A 52 3.10 -24.46 22.13
CA GLY A 52 3.96 -25.60 22.45
C GLY A 52 3.56 -26.91 21.77
N GLU A 53 2.41 -26.96 21.10
CA GLU A 53 1.97 -28.13 20.33
C GLU A 53 2.30 -27.98 18.85
N VAL A 54 2.70 -29.09 18.23
CA VAL A 54 2.93 -29.17 16.78
C VAL A 54 1.60 -29.45 16.11
N GLN A 55 1.04 -28.44 15.44
CA GLN A 55 -0.14 -28.58 14.60
C GLN A 55 0.28 -28.87 13.17
N GLU A 56 -0.24 -29.97 12.62
CA GLU A 56 -0.11 -30.33 11.21
C GLU A 56 -1.41 -30.01 10.49
N ASP A 57 -1.30 -29.27 9.38
CA ASP A 57 -2.44 -28.93 8.52
C ASP A 57 -2.19 -29.47 7.11
N VAL A 58 -3.18 -30.18 6.57
CA VAL A 58 -3.23 -30.65 5.18
C VAL A 58 -4.03 -29.66 4.35
N TRP A 59 -3.46 -29.16 3.28
CA TRP A 59 -4.06 -28.17 2.40
C TRP A 59 -4.30 -28.77 1.02
N THR A 60 -5.37 -28.34 0.36
CA THR A 60 -5.65 -28.70 -1.04
C THR A 60 -5.80 -27.44 -1.87
N GLY A 61 -5.02 -27.34 -2.95
CA GLY A 61 -4.92 -26.16 -3.79
C GLY A 61 -4.05 -26.39 -5.03
N PHE A 62 -3.61 -25.33 -5.68
CA PHE A 62 -2.66 -25.43 -6.80
C PHE A 62 -1.46 -24.51 -6.58
N ARG A 63 -0.36 -24.78 -7.30
CA ARG A 63 0.88 -23.98 -7.31
C ARG A 63 0.60 -22.64 -7.96
N PHE A 64 0.26 -21.65 -7.15
CA PHE A 64 -0.16 -20.32 -7.59
C PHE A 64 0.95 -19.60 -8.34
N ASN A 65 2.21 -19.69 -7.87
CA ASN A 65 3.34 -19.08 -8.56
C ASN A 65 3.52 -19.61 -10.00
N GLN A 66 3.40 -20.92 -10.21
CA GLN A 66 3.49 -21.53 -11.54
C GLN A 66 2.32 -21.10 -12.42
N TRP A 67 1.09 -21.28 -11.93
CA TRP A 67 -0.10 -20.86 -12.66
C TRP A 67 -0.06 -19.37 -13.01
N PHE A 68 0.31 -18.52 -12.05
CA PHE A 68 0.39 -17.07 -12.22
C PHE A 68 1.40 -16.70 -13.31
N ASN A 69 2.60 -17.29 -13.28
CA ASN A 69 3.63 -17.04 -14.27
C ASN A 69 3.18 -17.50 -15.67
N ASP A 70 2.53 -18.66 -15.79
CA ASP A 70 2.07 -19.20 -17.07
C ASP A 70 0.93 -18.38 -17.68
N ASN A 71 0.02 -17.87 -16.85
CA ASN A 71 -1.24 -17.26 -17.32
C ASN A 71 -1.21 -15.73 -17.39
N THR A 72 -0.38 -15.06 -16.60
CA THR A 72 -0.40 -13.59 -16.52
C THR A 72 0.57 -12.97 -17.52
N GLN A 73 1.82 -13.44 -17.59
CA GLN A 73 2.87 -12.92 -18.50
C GLN A 73 3.07 -11.38 -18.48
N ILE A 74 2.65 -10.70 -17.39
CA ILE A 74 2.83 -9.26 -17.21
C ILE A 74 4.18 -9.03 -16.51
N PRO A 75 5.08 -8.17 -17.04
CA PRO A 75 6.32 -7.81 -16.34
C PRO A 75 6.05 -7.03 -15.04
N TYR A 76 6.80 -7.33 -13.99
CA TYR A 76 6.75 -6.61 -12.71
C TYR A 76 8.08 -6.73 -11.97
N LYS A 77 8.32 -5.81 -11.03
CA LYS A 77 9.46 -5.86 -10.11
C LYS A 77 9.04 -6.38 -8.73
N ILE A 78 7.84 -6.00 -8.28
CA ILE A 78 7.24 -6.40 -7.01
C ILE A 78 5.82 -6.90 -7.23
N ILE A 79 5.46 -7.94 -6.50
CA ILE A 79 4.12 -8.50 -6.44
C ILE A 79 3.59 -8.31 -5.02
N ARG A 80 2.43 -7.68 -4.91
CA ARG A 80 1.75 -7.41 -3.63
C ARG A 80 0.43 -8.15 -3.58
N PHE A 81 0.25 -8.96 -2.55
CA PHE A 81 -0.97 -9.71 -2.27
C PHE A 81 -1.81 -8.92 -1.27
N GLU A 82 -3.08 -8.68 -1.56
CA GLU A 82 -4.04 -8.03 -0.67
C GLU A 82 -5.19 -8.99 -0.33
N SER A 83 -5.51 -9.13 0.95
CA SER A 83 -6.73 -9.77 1.41
C SER A 83 -7.93 -8.82 1.37
N ALA A 84 -9.13 -9.38 1.61
CA ALA A 84 -10.36 -8.61 1.74
C ALA A 84 -10.36 -7.57 2.89
N ASP A 85 -9.56 -7.79 3.94
CA ASP A 85 -9.34 -6.82 5.04
C ASP A 85 -8.13 -5.89 4.80
N ASN A 86 -7.62 -5.84 3.55
CA ASN A 86 -6.44 -5.09 3.12
C ASN A 86 -5.16 -5.40 3.92
N TYR A 87 -5.03 -6.60 4.49
CA TYR A 87 -3.73 -7.12 4.87
C TYR A 87 -2.89 -7.32 3.62
N MET A 88 -1.66 -6.80 3.62
CA MET A 88 -0.79 -6.81 2.45
C MET A 88 0.52 -7.54 2.70
N VAL A 89 0.96 -8.33 1.71
CA VAL A 89 2.28 -8.95 1.70
C VAL A 89 2.91 -8.75 0.34
N SER A 90 4.09 -8.14 0.30
CA SER A 90 4.85 -7.91 -0.92
C SER A 90 6.10 -8.76 -0.99
N PHE A 91 6.47 -9.12 -2.21
CA PHE A 91 7.73 -9.78 -2.56
C PHE A 91 8.34 -9.12 -3.79
N SER A 92 9.67 -9.04 -3.84
CA SER A 92 10.34 -8.82 -5.13
C SER A 92 10.09 -10.00 -6.06
N LYS A 93 10.20 -9.76 -7.37
CA LYS A 93 10.08 -10.82 -8.38
C LYS A 93 11.06 -11.97 -8.09
N ALA A 94 12.31 -11.65 -7.75
CA ALA A 94 13.33 -12.65 -7.43
C ALA A 94 12.95 -13.50 -6.22
N GLU A 95 12.41 -12.88 -5.16
CA GLU A 95 11.90 -13.63 -4.00
C GLU A 95 10.72 -14.51 -4.40
N PHE A 96 9.70 -13.96 -5.08
CA PHE A 96 8.51 -14.70 -5.47
C PHE A 96 8.82 -15.90 -6.36
N ASP A 97 9.71 -15.72 -7.34
CA ASP A 97 10.15 -16.79 -8.25
C ASP A 97 10.90 -17.92 -7.51
N SER A 98 11.48 -17.63 -6.34
CA SER A 98 12.21 -18.60 -5.50
C SER A 98 11.34 -19.32 -4.46
N LEU A 99 10.11 -18.87 -4.25
CA LEU A 99 9.21 -19.38 -3.23
C LEU A 99 8.20 -20.37 -3.82
N ASP A 100 7.79 -21.35 -3.02
CA ASP A 100 6.56 -22.06 -3.32
C ASP A 100 5.38 -21.24 -2.84
N CYS A 101 4.44 -20.99 -3.74
CA CYS A 101 3.23 -20.26 -3.44
C CYS A 101 2.03 -21.10 -3.82
N TRP A 102 1.10 -21.30 -2.89
CA TRP A 102 -0.09 -22.11 -3.09
C TRP A 102 -1.34 -21.30 -2.88
N LEU A 103 -2.29 -21.40 -3.82
CA LEU A 103 -3.65 -20.93 -3.61
C LEU A 103 -4.51 -22.11 -3.21
N VAL A 104 -5.02 -22.09 -1.98
CA VAL A 104 -5.70 -23.22 -1.36
C VAL A 104 -7.16 -22.91 -1.09
N PHE A 105 -7.97 -23.97 -1.14
CA PHE A 105 -9.43 -23.92 -1.03
C PHE A 105 -9.95 -24.71 0.17
N THR A 106 -9.18 -25.69 0.65
CA THR A 106 -9.57 -26.54 1.78
C THR A 106 -8.43 -26.71 2.76
N GLN A 107 -8.78 -26.89 4.03
CA GLN A 107 -7.89 -27.24 5.13
C GLN A 107 -8.42 -28.50 5.81
N ASN A 108 -7.58 -29.52 5.96
CA ASN A 108 -7.91 -30.80 6.58
C ASN A 108 -9.17 -31.46 5.98
N GLY A 109 -9.34 -31.36 4.66
CA GLY A 109 -10.49 -31.91 3.92
C GLY A 109 -11.72 -31.00 3.88
N GLU A 110 -11.78 -29.96 4.70
CA GLU A 110 -12.93 -29.06 4.80
C GLU A 110 -12.71 -27.77 3.99
N PRO A 111 -13.74 -27.25 3.29
CA PRO A 111 -13.69 -25.94 2.66
C PRO A 111 -13.32 -24.83 3.64
N LEU A 112 -12.54 -23.86 3.18
CA LEU A 112 -12.28 -22.66 3.95
C LEU A 112 -13.59 -21.86 4.18
N PRO A 113 -13.75 -21.20 5.34
CA PRO A 113 -14.92 -20.37 5.62
C PRO A 113 -15.20 -19.35 4.50
N GLU A 114 -16.48 -19.05 4.27
CA GLU A 114 -16.95 -18.02 3.32
C GLU A 114 -16.53 -18.25 1.86
N ASN A 115 -16.30 -19.51 1.44
CA ASN A 115 -15.66 -19.85 0.16
C ASN A 115 -14.33 -19.10 -0.04
N GLY A 116 -13.62 -18.89 1.06
CA GLY A 116 -12.37 -18.16 1.08
C GLY A 116 -11.29 -18.89 0.32
N ILE A 117 -10.46 -18.14 -0.40
CA ILE A 117 -9.18 -18.62 -0.91
C ILE A 117 -8.08 -18.13 0.04
N ARG A 118 -7.07 -18.96 0.25
CA ARG A 118 -5.91 -18.61 1.07
C ARG A 118 -4.63 -18.78 0.28
N LEU A 119 -3.73 -17.82 0.38
CA LEU A 119 -2.39 -17.92 -0.17
C LEU A 119 -1.42 -18.41 0.91
N ILE A 120 -0.66 -19.46 0.61
CA ILE A 120 0.27 -20.12 1.53
C ILE A 120 1.66 -20.16 0.94
N PHE A 121 2.64 -19.76 1.74
CA PHE A 121 4.07 -19.89 1.44
C PHE A 121 4.69 -20.84 2.47
N PRO A 122 4.78 -22.16 2.18
CA PRO A 122 5.18 -23.16 3.17
C PRO A 122 6.54 -22.88 3.84
N GLN A 123 7.46 -22.24 3.10
CA GLN A 123 8.80 -21.89 3.59
C GLN A 123 8.82 -20.67 4.52
N LEU A 124 7.73 -19.89 4.58
CA LEU A 124 7.67 -18.64 5.30
C LEU A 124 6.80 -18.75 6.55
N ARG A 125 7.07 -17.87 7.51
CA ARG A 125 6.23 -17.70 8.71
C ARG A 125 4.80 -17.38 8.31
N ASP A 126 3.87 -17.82 9.13
CA ASP A 126 2.43 -17.73 8.88
C ASP A 126 1.89 -16.32 8.65
N MET A 127 2.54 -15.30 9.21
CA MET A 127 2.25 -13.89 8.93
C MET A 127 2.33 -13.57 7.43
N LYS A 128 3.15 -14.29 6.64
CA LYS A 128 3.26 -14.09 5.19
C LYS A 128 2.13 -14.78 4.41
N TRP A 129 1.23 -15.51 5.07
CA TRP A 129 0.13 -16.22 4.42
C TRP A 129 -1.14 -15.37 4.46
N ILE A 130 -1.81 -15.26 3.31
CA ILE A 130 -2.91 -14.30 3.13
C ILE A 130 -4.23 -15.06 3.16
N ARG A 131 -5.07 -14.78 4.16
CA ARG A 131 -6.45 -15.29 4.22
C ARG A 131 -7.37 -14.39 3.42
N GLY A 132 -8.32 -14.99 2.68
CA GLY A 132 -9.28 -14.23 1.89
C GLY A 132 -8.58 -13.37 0.83
N LEU A 133 -7.64 -13.97 0.10
CA LEU A 133 -6.94 -13.28 -0.99
C LEU A 133 -7.99 -12.66 -1.93
N ASN A 134 -7.87 -11.37 -2.18
CA ASN A 134 -8.80 -10.61 -2.99
C ASN A 134 -8.13 -9.99 -4.21
N ARG A 135 -6.91 -9.46 -4.04
CA ARG A 135 -6.19 -8.75 -5.08
C ARG A 135 -4.72 -9.14 -5.12
N VAL A 136 -4.16 -9.18 -6.33
CA VAL A 136 -2.73 -9.22 -6.62
C VAL A 136 -2.39 -7.96 -7.39
N VAL A 137 -1.52 -7.14 -6.84
CA VAL A 137 -1.07 -5.91 -7.49
C VAL A 137 0.36 -6.12 -7.97
N LEU A 138 0.56 -5.91 -9.26
CA LEU A 138 1.85 -5.99 -9.91
C LEU A 138 2.42 -4.58 -10.00
N GLU A 139 3.54 -4.41 -9.31
CA GLU A 139 4.27 -3.16 -9.26
C GLU A 139 5.50 -3.32 -10.13
N ASP A 140 5.45 -2.77 -11.34
CA ASP A 140 6.67 -2.35 -11.98
C ASP A 140 7.01 -1.02 -11.34
N PHE A 141 8.04 -0.99 -10.50
CA PHE A 141 8.70 0.27 -10.17
C PHE A 141 9.40 0.77 -11.44
N SER A 142 8.62 1.09 -12.47
CA SER A 142 8.94 2.12 -13.42
C SER A 142 9.28 3.38 -12.61
N PRO A 143 10.26 4.18 -13.05
CA PRO A 143 10.65 5.37 -12.33
C PRO A 143 9.41 6.18 -11.97
N LEU A 144 9.13 6.36 -10.68
CA LEU A 144 8.05 7.24 -10.29
C LEU A 144 8.43 8.61 -10.84
N LYS A 145 7.53 9.24 -11.58
CA LYS A 145 7.81 10.55 -12.14
C LYS A 145 8.28 11.45 -11.00
N LEU A 146 9.40 12.15 -11.21
CA LEU A 146 9.85 13.18 -10.28
C LEU A 146 8.67 14.14 -10.05
N PRO A 147 8.26 14.40 -8.80
CA PRO A 147 7.22 15.36 -8.52
C PRO A 147 7.56 16.71 -9.18
N ALA A 148 6.58 17.30 -9.86
CA ALA A 148 6.69 18.65 -10.38
C ALA A 148 6.82 19.66 -9.24
N ARG A 149 6.27 19.33 -8.06
CA ARG A 149 6.27 20.21 -6.90
C ARG A 149 6.39 19.44 -5.60
N PHE A 150 7.24 19.96 -4.72
CA PHE A 150 7.39 19.51 -3.34
C PHE A 150 6.85 20.57 -2.38
N GLU A 151 6.17 20.13 -1.33
CA GLU A 151 5.74 20.93 -0.19
C GLU A 151 6.30 20.33 1.11
N PHE A 152 6.42 21.16 2.14
CA PHE A 152 6.87 20.68 3.44
C PHE A 152 5.71 20.08 4.23
N LEU A 153 5.81 18.78 4.57
CA LEU A 153 4.78 18.03 5.29
C LEU A 153 4.41 18.71 6.61
N ASP A 154 5.39 19.05 7.43
CA ASP A 154 5.18 19.68 8.73
C ASP A 154 4.55 21.08 8.62
N LYS A 155 4.91 21.85 7.58
CA LYS A 155 4.29 23.17 7.32
C LYS A 155 2.88 23.04 6.78
N ARG A 156 2.61 22.00 5.98
CA ARG A 156 1.28 21.70 5.47
C ARG A 156 0.35 21.31 6.61
N LEU A 157 0.75 20.36 7.45
CA LEU A 157 -0.03 19.90 8.60
C LEU A 157 -0.35 21.04 9.57
N LYS A 158 0.57 21.99 9.79
CA LYS A 158 0.32 23.18 10.62
C LYS A 158 -0.82 24.09 10.11
N LYS A 159 -1.20 24.00 8.83
CA LYS A 159 -2.34 24.74 8.26
C LYS A 159 -3.66 23.99 8.41
N GLU A 160 -3.59 22.68 8.66
CA GLU A 160 -4.76 21.83 8.82
C GLU A 160 -5.22 21.82 10.29
N THR A 161 -6.47 21.42 10.51
CA THR A 161 -7.02 21.31 11.87
C THR A 161 -6.48 20.04 12.54
N LEU A 162 -5.82 20.20 13.68
CA LEU A 162 -5.45 19.07 14.53
C LEU A 162 -6.71 18.55 15.24
N ILE A 163 -6.94 17.25 15.16
CA ILE A 163 -8.14 16.60 15.71
C ILE A 163 -7.72 15.66 16.82
N GLU A 164 -8.36 15.80 17.97
CA GLU A 164 -8.23 14.87 19.09
C GLU A 164 -9.24 13.72 18.93
N ASN A 165 -8.77 12.48 19.10
CA ASN A 165 -9.55 11.25 18.97
C ASN A 165 -10.41 11.17 17.70
N PRO A 166 -9.80 11.34 16.50
CA PRO A 166 -10.53 11.21 15.24
C PRO A 166 -11.12 9.80 15.11
N PRO A 167 -12.44 9.63 14.91
CA PRO A 167 -13.04 8.31 14.73
C PRO A 167 -12.41 7.55 13.55
N PRO A 168 -12.21 6.21 13.65
CA PRO A 168 -12.53 5.33 14.78
C PRO A 168 -11.39 5.21 15.81
N PHE A 169 -10.38 6.07 15.76
CA PHE A 169 -9.22 6.01 16.63
C PHE A 169 -9.50 6.66 17.99
N THR A 170 -8.98 6.04 19.05
CA THR A 170 -9.00 6.58 20.42
C THR A 170 -7.57 6.81 20.90
N ASP A 171 -7.41 7.70 21.88
CA ASP A 171 -6.14 8.04 22.52
C ASP A 171 -5.06 8.50 21.54
N THR A 172 -5.47 9.24 20.50
CA THR A 172 -4.57 9.78 19.48
C THR A 172 -4.99 11.17 19.05
N LYS A 173 -4.05 11.92 18.46
CA LYS A 173 -4.30 13.21 17.83
C LYS A 173 -3.62 13.22 16.47
N GLY A 174 -4.26 13.82 15.48
CA GLY A 174 -3.72 13.84 14.14
C GLY A 174 -4.54 14.67 13.17
N TYR A 175 -4.17 14.56 11.91
CA TYR A 175 -4.78 15.27 10.79
C TYR A 175 -5.40 14.24 9.86
N TYR A 176 -6.59 14.49 9.33
CA TYR A 176 -7.15 13.56 8.33
C TYR A 176 -6.27 13.55 7.09
N PHE A 177 -5.97 12.35 6.60
CA PHE A 177 -5.20 12.17 5.38
C PHE A 177 -5.85 12.87 4.19
N ALA A 178 -7.18 12.79 4.09
CA ALA A 178 -7.96 13.44 3.03
C ALA A 178 -7.73 14.96 2.99
N ASP A 179 -7.38 15.60 4.11
CA ASP A 179 -7.13 17.03 4.16
C ASP A 179 -5.81 17.45 3.49
N LEU A 180 -4.89 16.51 3.31
CA LEU A 180 -3.67 16.70 2.52
C LEU A 180 -3.96 16.69 1.01
N LEU A 181 -5.07 16.10 0.59
CA LEU A 181 -5.43 16.03 -0.83
C LEU A 181 -6.08 17.35 -1.28
N PRO A 182 -5.74 17.85 -2.49
CA PRO A 182 -6.52 18.89 -3.15
C PRO A 182 -8.00 18.48 -3.22
N LEU A 183 -8.92 19.43 -3.07
CA LEU A 183 -10.37 19.13 -3.08
C LEU A 183 -10.80 18.36 -4.33
N SER A 184 -10.20 18.67 -5.48
CA SER A 184 -10.46 17.97 -6.75
C SER A 184 -10.03 16.50 -6.74
N ALA A 185 -9.01 16.15 -5.96
CA ALA A 185 -8.44 14.80 -5.87
C ALA A 185 -9.18 13.91 -4.84
N ARG A 186 -10.08 14.47 -4.02
CA ARG A 186 -10.77 13.69 -2.97
C ARG A 186 -11.86 12.75 -3.51
N ALA A 187 -12.30 12.96 -4.74
CA ALA A 187 -13.33 12.14 -5.39
C ALA A 187 -12.75 11.04 -6.29
N ASP A 188 -11.45 11.10 -6.59
CA ASP A 188 -10.78 10.23 -7.55
C ASP A 188 -9.94 9.16 -6.85
N THR A 189 -9.52 8.17 -7.63
CA THR A 189 -8.62 7.11 -7.16
C THR A 189 -7.16 7.53 -7.41
N HIS A 190 -6.36 7.55 -6.35
CA HIS A 190 -4.95 7.97 -6.42
C HIS A 190 -4.03 6.90 -5.86
N SER A 191 -2.89 6.69 -6.52
CA SER A 191 -1.77 5.99 -5.93
C SER A 191 -1.01 6.95 -5.01
N VAL A 192 -0.77 6.49 -3.78
CA VAL A 192 -0.05 7.24 -2.76
C VAL A 192 1.20 6.45 -2.40
N ILE A 193 2.36 7.04 -2.69
CA ILE A 193 3.64 6.46 -2.31
C ILE A 193 4.07 7.08 -1.01
N LEU A 194 4.35 6.27 0.00
CA LEU A 194 4.88 6.74 1.28
C LEU A 194 6.27 6.19 1.52
N TYR A 195 7.06 6.95 2.26
CA TYR A 195 8.38 6.55 2.72
C TYR A 195 8.61 7.03 4.15
N SER A 196 9.00 6.11 5.03
CA SER A 196 9.32 6.36 6.43
C SER A 196 10.81 6.51 6.69
N SER A 197 11.15 7.08 7.83
CA SER A 197 12.53 7.31 8.25
C SER A 197 13.35 6.03 8.43
N ASP A 198 12.69 4.91 8.78
CA ASP A 198 13.31 3.59 8.89
C ASP A 198 13.53 2.89 7.53
N GLY A 199 13.20 3.58 6.42
CA GLY A 199 13.45 3.12 5.06
C GLY A 199 12.35 2.25 4.46
N ILE A 200 11.20 2.12 5.13
CA ILE A 200 10.05 1.42 4.56
C ILE A 200 9.40 2.30 3.49
N LYS A 201 9.35 1.76 2.27
CA LYS A 201 8.55 2.30 1.16
C LYS A 201 7.26 1.50 1.05
N CYS A 202 6.13 2.17 0.92
CA CYS A 202 4.86 1.52 0.57
C CYS A 202 4.10 2.28 -0.51
N SER A 203 3.28 1.54 -1.27
CA SER A 203 2.33 2.08 -2.23
C SER A 203 0.93 1.73 -1.76
N LEU A 204 0.12 2.76 -1.53
CA LEU A 204 -1.27 2.66 -1.08
C LEU A 204 -2.19 3.33 -2.10
N GLU A 205 -3.50 3.19 -1.91
CA GLU A 205 -4.52 3.67 -2.85
C GLU A 205 -5.55 4.45 -2.05
N TYR A 206 -5.81 5.70 -2.42
CA TYR A 206 -6.93 6.46 -1.89
C TYR A 206 -8.13 6.29 -2.86
N PRO A 207 -9.35 6.01 -2.39
CA PRO A 207 -9.75 5.85 -0.98
C PRO A 207 -9.56 4.42 -0.41
N ARG A 208 -9.34 3.38 -1.23
CA ARG A 208 -9.35 1.96 -0.78
C ARG A 208 -8.61 1.69 0.53
N HIS A 209 -7.36 2.14 0.62
CA HIS A 209 -6.47 1.94 1.76
C HIS A 209 -6.46 3.12 2.73
N LEU A 210 -6.89 4.30 2.30
CA LEU A 210 -6.63 5.58 2.98
C LEU A 210 -7.90 6.35 3.36
N ASP A 211 -9.08 5.79 3.08
CA ASP A 211 -10.35 6.34 3.55
C ASP A 211 -10.43 6.34 5.08
N GLY A 212 -10.70 7.51 5.64
CA GLY A 212 -10.66 7.74 7.09
C GLY A 212 -9.26 7.64 7.73
N ALA A 213 -8.19 7.54 6.93
CA ALA A 213 -6.83 7.52 7.46
C ALA A 213 -6.45 8.87 8.07
N ILE A 214 -5.51 8.82 9.01
CA ILE A 214 -4.93 10.00 9.67
C ILE A 214 -3.40 9.98 9.57
N ILE A 215 -2.83 11.18 9.54
CA ILE A 215 -1.46 11.42 9.93
C ILE A 215 -1.46 11.75 11.43
N GLU A 216 -1.19 10.74 12.24
CA GLU A 216 -1.05 10.88 13.69
C GLU A 216 0.20 11.69 14.02
N LEU A 217 0.03 12.66 14.93
CA LEU A 217 1.11 13.43 15.50
C LEU A 217 1.63 12.74 16.77
N THR A 218 2.89 12.33 16.74
CA THR A 218 3.60 11.76 17.89
C THR A 218 4.79 12.63 18.30
N ASP A 219 5.39 12.34 19.45
CA ASP A 219 6.62 13.00 19.89
C ASP A 219 7.82 12.71 18.99
N TYR A 220 7.76 11.63 18.20
CA TYR A 220 8.86 11.15 17.36
C TYR A 220 8.68 11.45 15.88
N GLY A 221 7.51 11.95 15.47
CA GLY A 221 7.19 12.20 14.06
C GLY A 221 5.74 11.91 13.71
N PHE A 222 5.52 11.54 12.46
CA PHE A 222 4.20 11.40 11.87
C PHE A 222 3.89 9.93 11.53
N ASN A 223 2.89 9.32 12.15
CA ASN A 223 2.49 7.96 11.77
C ASN A 223 1.30 8.01 10.81
N LEU A 224 1.27 7.14 9.81
CA LEU A 224 0.07 6.90 9.01
C LEU A 224 -0.73 5.77 9.66
N LYS A 225 -1.93 6.10 10.15
CA LYS A 225 -2.91 5.12 10.62
C LYS A 225 -4.10 5.10 9.68
N SER A 226 -4.61 3.91 9.36
CA SER A 226 -5.80 3.76 8.52
C SER A 226 -6.77 2.76 9.15
N PRO A 227 -8.07 3.08 9.23
CA PRO A 227 -9.06 2.11 9.70
C PRO A 227 -9.33 1.01 8.67
N ARG A 228 -8.81 1.17 7.44
CA ARG A 228 -8.91 0.19 6.36
C ARG A 228 -7.73 -0.77 6.33
N ILE A 229 -6.67 -0.52 7.10
CA ILE A 229 -5.45 -1.32 7.12
C ILE A 229 -5.28 -1.89 8.55
N PRO A 230 -4.91 -3.17 8.70
CA PRO A 230 -4.63 -3.75 10.02
C PRO A 230 -3.61 -2.93 10.81
N ASP A 231 -3.83 -2.80 12.12
CA ASP A 231 -3.04 -1.98 13.04
C ASP A 231 -1.53 -2.27 13.01
N GLY A 232 -1.15 -3.55 12.91
CA GLY A 232 0.24 -4.00 12.81
C GLY A 232 0.95 -3.60 11.50
N MET A 233 0.24 -3.02 10.54
CA MET A 233 0.76 -2.59 9.25
C MET A 233 0.79 -1.07 9.05
N TRP A 234 0.39 -0.30 10.07
CA TRP A 234 0.48 1.15 10.02
C TRP A 234 1.93 1.61 9.89
N LEU A 235 2.15 2.62 9.05
CA LEU A 235 3.49 3.12 8.77
C LEU A 235 3.89 4.13 9.86
N LYS A 236 5.07 3.94 10.44
CA LYS A 236 5.61 4.83 11.48
C LYS A 236 6.55 5.86 10.88
N ASP A 237 6.60 7.05 11.48
CA ASP A 237 7.50 8.15 11.12
C ASP A 237 7.66 8.36 9.60
N VAL A 238 6.53 8.66 8.96
CA VAL A 238 6.41 9.07 7.56
C VAL A 238 7.14 10.39 7.37
N ILE A 239 8.16 10.36 6.50
CA ILE A 239 8.96 11.54 6.15
C ILE A 239 8.71 12.02 4.73
N TYR A 240 8.10 11.19 3.88
CA TYR A 240 7.80 11.53 2.50
C TYR A 240 6.50 10.88 2.04
N LEU A 241 5.76 11.61 1.23
CA LEU A 241 4.55 11.17 0.58
C LEU A 241 4.47 11.75 -0.83
N GLN A 242 4.12 10.94 -1.82
CA GLN A 242 3.84 11.38 -3.20
C GLN A 242 2.43 10.99 -3.60
N ILE A 243 1.70 11.94 -4.18
CA ILE A 243 0.43 11.73 -4.86
C ILE A 243 0.58 12.35 -6.24
N ASP A 244 0.46 11.51 -7.27
CA ASP A 244 0.64 11.93 -8.67
C ASP A 244 1.96 12.68 -8.91
N ASP A 245 1.89 13.95 -9.33
CA ASP A 245 3.04 14.82 -9.59
C ASP A 245 3.38 15.78 -8.43
N TRP A 246 2.76 15.57 -7.27
CA TRP A 246 2.99 16.37 -6.07
C TRP A 246 3.55 15.51 -4.93
N ALA A 247 4.45 16.09 -4.13
CA ALA A 247 4.98 15.42 -2.97
C ALA A 247 5.07 16.30 -1.73
N LEU A 248 4.93 15.66 -0.58
CA LEU A 248 5.20 16.20 0.75
C LEU A 248 6.49 15.58 1.29
N ILE A 249 7.36 16.40 1.87
CA ILE A 249 8.56 15.94 2.57
C ILE A 249 8.72 16.65 3.91
N LYS A 250 9.13 15.93 4.94
CA LYS A 250 9.40 16.50 6.27
C LYS A 250 10.62 17.41 6.19
N SER A 251 10.52 18.65 6.70
CA SER A 251 11.57 19.67 6.52
C SER A 251 12.95 19.24 7.02
N GLU A 252 13.01 18.46 8.10
CA GLU A 252 14.27 17.98 8.70
C GLU A 252 14.88 16.76 7.98
N ASN A 253 14.20 16.20 6.98
CA ASN A 253 14.62 15.02 6.23
C ASN A 253 14.85 15.30 4.74
N LEU A 254 15.31 16.51 4.39
CA LEU A 254 15.62 16.84 2.99
C LEU A 254 16.76 15.99 2.42
N ASP A 255 17.66 15.48 3.27
CA ASP A 255 18.70 14.52 2.90
C ASP A 255 18.11 13.19 2.37
N ALA A 256 16.90 12.84 2.79
CA ALA A 256 16.18 11.67 2.26
C ALA A 256 15.95 11.77 0.74
N LEU A 257 16.00 12.96 0.13
CA LEU A 257 15.93 13.12 -1.33
C LEU A 257 17.04 12.34 -2.07
N ILE A 258 18.22 12.17 -1.45
CA ILE A 258 19.31 11.36 -2.03
C ILE A 258 18.88 9.89 -2.11
N THR A 259 18.31 9.38 -1.02
CA THR A 259 17.84 8.00 -0.94
C THR A 259 16.61 7.78 -1.83
N LEU A 260 15.68 8.74 -1.84
CA LEU A 260 14.50 8.73 -2.70
C LEU A 260 14.89 8.75 -4.18
N ASN A 261 15.89 9.55 -4.58
CA ASN A 261 16.40 9.54 -5.95
C ASN A 261 16.80 8.13 -6.41
N ARG A 262 17.50 7.37 -5.55
CA ARG A 262 17.91 5.99 -5.84
C ARG A 262 16.73 5.01 -5.86
N ILE A 263 15.83 5.12 -4.88
CA ILE A 263 14.71 4.16 -4.72
C ILE A 263 13.58 4.41 -5.74
N MET A 264 13.40 5.67 -6.15
CA MET A 264 12.38 6.07 -7.12
C MET A 264 12.92 6.16 -8.56
N ASP A 265 14.24 6.01 -8.75
CA ASP A 265 14.95 6.13 -10.02
C ASP A 265 14.69 7.48 -10.74
N TRP A 266 14.72 8.59 -9.98
CA TRP A 266 14.50 9.94 -10.54
C TRP A 266 15.64 10.43 -11.42
N LYS A 267 16.81 9.77 -11.36
CA LYS A 267 18.01 10.11 -12.15
C LYS A 267 18.50 11.55 -11.94
N LEU A 268 18.31 12.07 -10.74
CA LEU A 268 18.83 13.37 -10.33
C LEU A 268 20.37 13.37 -10.37
N SER A 269 20.95 14.41 -10.95
CA SER A 269 22.39 14.62 -11.02
C SER A 269 22.91 15.31 -9.74
N PRO A 270 24.24 15.35 -9.52
CA PRO A 270 24.82 16.17 -8.45
C PRO A 270 24.53 17.68 -8.61
N ASP A 271 24.19 18.13 -9.81
CA ASP A 271 23.95 19.54 -10.13
C ASP A 271 22.50 19.97 -9.90
N VAL A 272 21.69 19.13 -9.22
CA VAL A 272 20.29 19.45 -8.91
C VAL A 272 20.14 20.80 -8.24
N GLN A 273 19.15 21.54 -8.73
CA GLN A 273 18.79 22.84 -8.19
C GLN A 273 17.37 22.82 -7.64
N PHE A 274 17.21 23.42 -6.46
CA PHE A 274 15.92 23.79 -5.90
C PHE A 274 15.49 25.09 -6.56
N ILE A 275 14.31 25.09 -7.18
CA ILE A 275 13.62 26.33 -7.52
C ILE A 275 12.69 26.68 -6.38
N VAL A 276 12.87 27.89 -5.83
CA VAL A 276 12.01 28.42 -4.77
C VAL A 276 11.54 29.83 -5.10
N ASN A 277 10.36 30.18 -4.61
CA ASN A 277 9.88 31.56 -4.68
C ASN A 277 10.19 32.28 -3.35
N ILE A 278 11.10 33.24 -3.40
CA ILE A 278 11.45 34.10 -2.26
C ILE A 278 11.00 35.52 -2.59
N ASN A 279 10.04 36.04 -1.83
CA ASN A 279 9.52 37.42 -1.98
C ASN A 279 9.07 37.76 -3.42
N GLY A 280 8.44 36.80 -4.11
CA GLY A 280 7.96 36.97 -5.48
C GLY A 280 9.04 36.80 -6.56
N LYS A 281 10.27 36.46 -6.19
CA LYS A 281 11.36 36.14 -7.13
C LYS A 281 11.68 34.66 -7.11
N GLU A 282 11.91 34.12 -8.28
CA GLU A 282 12.45 32.78 -8.44
C GLU A 282 13.94 32.79 -8.10
N GLU A 283 14.34 31.93 -7.18
CA GLU A 283 15.73 31.74 -6.78
C GLU A 283 16.11 30.27 -7.00
N LYS A 284 17.34 30.04 -7.46
CA LYS A 284 17.89 28.70 -7.71
C LYS A 284 18.97 28.40 -6.68
N ILE A 285 18.77 27.36 -5.90
CA ILE A 285 19.66 26.99 -4.80
C ILE A 285 20.18 25.57 -5.05
N PRO A 286 21.50 25.33 -5.13
CA PRO A 286 22.05 23.99 -5.29
C PRO A 286 21.62 23.04 -4.17
N LEU A 287 21.42 21.76 -4.47
CA LEU A 287 21.10 20.74 -3.45
C LEU A 287 22.15 20.71 -2.33
N SER A 288 23.44 20.78 -2.66
CA SER A 288 24.52 20.81 -1.67
C SER A 288 24.36 21.96 -0.66
N ASP A 289 23.92 23.12 -1.15
CA ASP A 289 23.71 24.31 -0.33
C ASP A 289 22.49 24.15 0.58
N VAL A 290 21.40 23.57 0.06
CA VAL A 290 20.20 23.28 0.86
C VAL A 290 20.49 22.26 1.96
N LEU A 291 21.26 21.21 1.65
CA LEU A 291 21.61 20.19 2.62
C LEU A 291 22.57 20.72 3.70
N ALA A 292 23.50 21.61 3.33
CA ALA A 292 24.40 22.26 4.28
C ALA A 292 23.70 23.35 5.12
N HIS A 293 22.71 24.03 4.53
CA HIS A 293 22.03 25.20 5.10
C HIS A 293 20.50 25.10 4.93
N PRO A 294 19.83 24.14 5.61
CA PRO A 294 18.39 23.93 5.47
C PRO A 294 17.56 25.15 5.90
N GLU A 295 18.12 26.03 6.74
CA GLU A 295 17.50 27.29 7.15
C GLU A 295 17.19 28.23 5.98
N LYS A 296 17.87 28.09 4.84
CA LYS A 296 17.56 28.83 3.60
C LYS A 296 16.12 28.58 3.12
N LEU A 297 15.53 27.44 3.50
CA LEU A 297 14.16 27.06 3.16
C LEU A 297 13.15 27.30 4.29
N ALA A 298 13.54 27.92 5.40
CA ALA A 298 12.68 28.08 6.58
C ALA A 298 11.36 28.80 6.25
N ASN A 299 11.40 29.84 5.41
CA ASN A 299 10.24 30.63 5.00
C ASN A 299 9.59 30.17 3.68
N ILE A 300 10.08 29.09 3.09
CA ILE A 300 9.57 28.55 1.83
C ILE A 300 8.45 27.55 2.08
N SER A 301 7.35 27.65 1.34
CA SER A 301 6.22 26.72 1.44
C SER A 301 6.34 25.52 0.49
N SER A 302 6.93 25.73 -0.69
CA SER A 302 7.13 24.72 -1.71
C SER A 302 8.37 24.97 -2.56
N PHE A 303 8.89 23.92 -3.17
CA PHE A 303 10.03 23.97 -4.09
C PHE A 303 9.84 23.01 -5.26
N GLU A 304 10.60 23.21 -6.32
CA GLU A 304 10.73 22.28 -7.45
C GLU A 304 12.17 21.78 -7.55
N LEU A 305 12.38 20.62 -8.14
CA LEU A 305 13.72 20.07 -8.40
C LEU A 305 13.97 20.05 -9.91
N ILE A 306 15.05 20.69 -10.34
CA ILE A 306 15.57 20.55 -11.71
C ILE A 306 16.72 19.53 -11.68
N PRO A 307 16.63 18.44 -12.46
CA PRO A 307 17.70 17.43 -12.63
C PRO A 307 19.02 17.99 -13.15
#